data_AF-A0A097AUL5-F1
#
_entry.id   AF-A0A097AUL5-F1
#
_cell.length_a   1.000
_cell.length_b   1.000
_cell.length_c   1.000
_cell.angle_alpha   90.00
_cell.angle_beta   90.00
_cell.angle_gamma   90.00
#
_symmetry.space_group_name_H-M   'P 1'
#
loop_
_entity.id
_entity.type
_entity.pdbx_description
1 polymer ?
#
loop_
_entity_poly.entity_id
_entity_poly.type
_entity_poly.pdbx_seq_one_letter_code
_entity_poly.pdbx_strand_id
1 'polypeptide(L)'
;MIPLYQEAQNIEMWKKYQKNFNAGLWYDKFFYQWEKDWTIAKDGKKDGKKDGKKEWIQSVTSGDIGDPSLIQEALTRLLSLVTTLGGSYMCYKTQWRFVTGLGRKHPIENGFVWHHTLGVPYLPGSSFKGLVRSWAEEWSEIDPKEIEKIFGPKGKGKSDKAGSVIFFDVLPIKAIKLEADVMTPHYSPYYLQEKNKIEKAPGDWYAPGDWYDPVPIPFLTVASDQTFVFAIAPRIKEGKEDIFKLQEWIKEALSWAGAGAKTSVGYGRFEPHEEAQRKLAQSLKKEG
;
A
#
# COMPACT_ATOMS: atom_id res chain seq x y z
N MET A 1 7.60 -20.57 -8.09
CA MET A 1 8.00 -20.70 -9.47
C MET A 1 9.04 -21.77 -9.31
N ILE A 2 8.80 -22.98 -9.84
CA ILE A 2 9.98 -23.74 -10.24
C ILE A 2 10.57 -22.83 -11.32
N PRO A 3 11.75 -22.23 -11.10
CA PRO A 3 12.28 -21.29 -12.07
C PRO A 3 12.28 -21.94 -13.43
N LEU A 4 11.83 -21.19 -14.44
CA LEU A 4 11.78 -21.69 -15.82
C LEU A 4 13.18 -22.09 -16.31
N TYR A 5 14.21 -21.42 -15.79
CA TYR A 5 15.62 -21.71 -16.07
C TYR A 5 16.09 -22.92 -15.26
N GLN A 6 16.70 -23.91 -15.93
CA GLN A 6 17.19 -25.13 -15.28
C GLN A 6 18.30 -24.87 -14.27
N GLU A 7 19.20 -23.91 -14.56
CA GLU A 7 20.28 -23.49 -13.66
C GLU A 7 19.71 -22.96 -12.35
N ALA A 8 18.50 -22.42 -12.45
CA ALA A 8 17.86 -21.85 -11.33
C ALA A 8 17.26 -22.94 -10.42
N GLN A 9 16.64 -24.01 -10.95
CA GLN A 9 15.84 -24.98 -10.17
C GLN A 9 16.53 -25.61 -8.94
N ASN A 10 17.86 -25.67 -8.90
CA ASN A 10 18.64 -26.25 -7.81
C ASN A 10 19.10 -25.26 -6.73
N ILE A 11 18.72 -23.99 -6.82
CA ILE A 11 19.13 -22.97 -5.85
C ILE A 11 18.19 -23.00 -4.64
N GLU A 12 18.63 -23.65 -3.55
CA GLU A 12 17.90 -23.67 -2.27
C GLU A 12 17.75 -22.29 -1.61
N MET A 13 18.58 -21.33 -2.02
CA MET A 13 18.62 -19.95 -1.53
C MET A 13 17.25 -19.26 -1.57
N TRP A 14 16.36 -19.73 -2.45
CA TRP A 14 15.02 -19.15 -2.65
C TRP A 14 13.92 -19.74 -1.79
N LYS A 15 14.21 -20.73 -0.94
CA LYS A 15 13.20 -21.21 -0.01
C LYS A 15 13.02 -20.26 1.18
N LYS A 16 13.91 -19.27 1.34
CA LYS A 16 13.90 -18.29 2.44
C LYS A 16 14.27 -16.90 1.94
N TYR A 17 13.50 -15.91 2.35
CA TYR A 17 13.85 -14.51 2.09
C TYR A 17 15.18 -14.15 2.76
N GLN A 18 16.05 -13.47 2.02
CA GLN A 18 17.30 -12.94 2.51
C GLN A 18 17.18 -11.43 2.76
N LYS A 19 17.65 -10.97 3.93
CA LYS A 19 17.50 -9.59 4.40
C LYS A 19 18.03 -8.51 3.44
N ASN A 20 19.05 -8.82 2.65
CA ASN A 20 19.68 -7.87 1.72
C ASN A 20 19.13 -7.99 0.28
N PHE A 21 18.09 -8.81 0.07
CA PHE A 21 17.47 -8.97 -1.23
C PHE A 21 16.27 -8.02 -1.36
N ASN A 22 16.02 -7.53 -2.57
CA ASN A 22 14.86 -6.69 -2.85
C ASN A 22 13.56 -7.48 -2.60
N ALA A 23 12.83 -7.15 -1.53
CA ALA A 23 11.68 -7.93 -1.11
C ALA A 23 10.53 -7.90 -2.11
N GLY A 24 10.36 -6.82 -2.88
CA GLY A 24 9.34 -6.77 -3.93
C GLY A 24 9.64 -7.74 -5.07
N LEU A 25 10.89 -7.75 -5.56
CA LEU A 25 11.34 -8.71 -6.56
C LEU A 25 11.19 -10.15 -6.04
N TRP A 26 11.63 -10.39 -4.80
CA TRP A 26 11.48 -11.66 -4.11
C TRP A 26 10.01 -12.12 -4.09
N TYR A 27 9.15 -11.25 -3.57
CA TYR A 27 7.74 -11.54 -3.32
C TYR A 27 6.99 -11.82 -4.63
N ASP A 28 7.19 -10.99 -5.65
CA ASP A 28 6.41 -11.08 -6.88
C ASP A 28 6.94 -12.12 -7.87
N LYS A 29 8.24 -12.47 -7.82
CA LYS A 29 8.87 -13.36 -8.82
C LYS A 29 9.31 -14.72 -8.29
N PHE A 30 9.57 -14.87 -7.00
CA PHE A 30 10.15 -16.10 -6.44
C PHE A 30 9.17 -16.94 -5.60
N PHE A 31 7.86 -16.73 -5.72
CA PHE A 31 6.81 -17.47 -5.01
C PHE A 31 6.97 -19.00 -5.10
N TYR A 32 7.56 -19.71 -4.12
CA TYR A 32 7.94 -21.13 -4.27
C TYR A 32 6.86 -22.15 -3.88
N GLN A 33 5.68 -21.71 -3.44
CA GLN A 33 4.64 -22.57 -2.84
C GLN A 33 3.73 -23.26 -3.88
N TRP A 34 4.20 -23.45 -5.13
CA TRP A 34 3.49 -24.20 -6.15
C TRP A 34 3.77 -25.70 -6.04
N GLU A 35 2.73 -26.52 -6.15
CA GLU A 35 2.85 -27.96 -6.37
C GLU A 35 3.09 -28.27 -7.86
N LYS A 36 3.41 -29.54 -8.18
CA LYS A 36 3.74 -29.98 -9.56
C LYS A 36 2.60 -29.77 -10.56
N ASP A 37 1.36 -29.71 -10.08
CA ASP A 37 0.14 -29.51 -10.88
C ASP A 37 -0.29 -28.03 -10.94
N TRP A 38 0.59 -27.09 -10.55
CA TRP A 38 0.30 -25.66 -10.50
C TRP A 38 -0.82 -25.28 -9.53
N THR A 39 -1.04 -26.10 -8.50
CA THR A 39 -1.90 -25.75 -7.37
C THR A 39 -1.09 -25.27 -6.17
N ILE A 40 -1.75 -24.68 -5.18
CA ILE A 40 -1.15 -24.25 -3.91
C ILE A 40 -1.80 -25.07 -2.81
N ALA A 41 -0.98 -25.65 -1.92
CA ALA A 41 -1.46 -26.41 -0.77
C ALA A 41 -2.39 -25.56 0.11
N LYS A 42 -3.54 -26.14 0.49
CA LYS A 42 -4.51 -25.53 1.40
C LYS A 42 -4.59 -26.37 2.66
N ASP A 43 -4.73 -25.71 3.82
CA ASP A 43 -4.94 -26.40 5.10
C ASP A 43 -6.07 -27.43 4.96
N GLY A 44 -5.79 -28.68 5.32
CA GLY A 44 -6.77 -29.77 5.34
C GLY A 44 -7.03 -30.50 4.01
N LYS A 45 -6.35 -30.16 2.90
CA LYS A 45 -6.45 -30.93 1.64
C LYS A 45 -5.07 -31.47 1.23
N LYS A 46 -4.92 -32.79 1.41
CA LYS A 46 -3.75 -33.67 1.18
C LYS A 46 -2.60 -33.53 2.18
N ASP A 47 -2.26 -34.65 2.80
CA ASP A 47 -0.99 -34.96 3.50
C ASP A 47 -0.61 -34.12 4.73
N GLY A 48 -1.55 -33.40 5.37
CA GLY A 48 -1.27 -32.66 6.60
C GLY A 48 -0.32 -31.47 6.41
N LYS A 49 -0.11 -31.02 5.16
CA LYS A 49 0.68 -29.83 4.84
C LYS A 49 -0.05 -28.55 5.29
N LYS A 50 0.73 -27.57 5.72
CA LYS A 50 0.25 -26.22 6.08
C LYS A 50 -0.16 -25.44 4.83
N ASP A 51 -1.05 -24.44 5.00
CA ASP A 51 -1.45 -23.50 3.95
C ASP A 51 -0.24 -22.77 3.33
N GLY A 52 0.05 -23.09 2.06
CA GLY A 52 1.18 -22.55 1.32
C GLY A 52 1.11 -21.04 1.12
N LYS A 53 -0.10 -20.43 1.09
CA LYS A 53 -0.24 -18.97 1.02
C LYS A 53 0.21 -18.33 2.34
N LYS A 54 -0.20 -18.92 3.46
CA LYS A 54 0.17 -18.44 4.80
C LYS A 54 1.68 -18.57 5.02
N GLU A 55 2.26 -19.71 4.65
CA GLU A 55 3.71 -19.90 4.72
C GLU A 55 4.47 -18.90 3.86
N TRP A 56 3.99 -18.61 2.65
CA TRP A 56 4.60 -17.60 1.78
C TRP A 56 4.64 -16.22 2.44
N ILE A 57 3.52 -15.77 3.00
CA ILE A 57 3.44 -14.48 3.69
C ILE A 57 4.38 -14.46 4.90
N GLN A 58 4.38 -15.53 5.71
CA GLN A 58 5.24 -15.64 6.90
C GLN A 58 6.75 -15.59 6.56
N SER A 59 7.13 -16.02 5.35
CA SER A 59 8.52 -15.97 4.89
C SER A 59 9.11 -14.56 4.83
N VAL A 60 8.28 -13.52 4.71
CA VAL A 60 8.71 -12.11 4.62
C VAL A 60 8.33 -11.27 5.85
N THR A 61 7.74 -11.86 6.89
CA THR A 61 7.37 -11.16 8.14
C THR A 61 8.35 -11.37 9.28
N SER A 62 9.42 -12.15 9.07
CA SER A 62 10.36 -12.56 10.12
C SER A 62 11.39 -11.48 10.50
N GLY A 63 11.33 -10.29 9.92
CA GLY A 63 12.23 -9.18 10.21
C GLY A 63 11.85 -7.90 9.46
N ASP A 64 12.68 -6.86 9.65
CA ASP A 64 12.50 -5.59 8.96
C ASP A 64 12.94 -5.69 7.49
N ILE A 65 12.16 -5.07 6.62
CA ILE A 65 12.31 -5.10 5.17
C ILE A 65 12.86 -3.77 4.66
N GLY A 66 13.87 -3.86 3.80
CA GLY A 66 14.49 -2.72 3.14
C GLY A 66 15.90 -2.41 3.66
N ASP A 67 16.77 -1.99 2.75
CA ASP A 67 18.11 -1.53 3.10
C ASP A 67 18.06 -0.11 3.68
N PRO A 68 18.44 0.10 4.96
CA PRO A 68 18.39 1.42 5.57
C PRO A 68 19.19 2.49 4.82
N SER A 69 20.32 2.12 4.20
CA SER A 69 21.18 3.05 3.47
C SER A 69 20.53 3.56 2.19
N LEU A 70 19.89 2.67 1.42
CA LEU A 70 19.16 3.04 0.20
C LEU A 70 17.92 3.87 0.51
N ILE A 71 17.21 3.54 1.60
CA ILE A 71 16.07 4.32 2.07
C ILE A 71 16.51 5.73 2.44
N GLN A 72 17.60 5.86 3.20
CA GLN A 72 18.13 7.16 3.60
C GLN A 72 18.59 7.99 2.40
N GLU A 73 19.29 7.41 1.42
CA GLU A 73 19.67 8.12 0.19
C GLU A 73 18.44 8.63 -0.57
N ALA A 74 17.46 7.77 -0.80
CA ALA A 74 16.25 8.12 -1.54
C ALA A 74 15.46 9.24 -0.84
N LEU A 75 15.35 9.18 0.49
CA LEU A 75 14.72 10.24 1.29
C LEU A 75 15.50 11.54 1.20
N THR A 76 16.83 11.50 1.33
CA THR A 76 17.67 12.70 1.29
C THR A 76 17.50 13.43 -0.04
N ARG A 77 17.52 12.69 -1.15
CA ARG A 77 17.27 13.22 -2.50
C ARG A 77 15.86 13.79 -2.66
N LEU A 78 14.84 13.07 -2.18
CA LEU A 78 13.45 13.53 -2.22
C LEU A 78 13.27 14.82 -1.42
N LEU A 79 13.77 14.88 -0.19
CA LEU A 79 13.61 16.01 0.71
C LEU A 79 14.40 17.23 0.23
N SER A 80 15.58 17.02 -0.37
CA SER A 80 16.34 18.07 -1.04
C SER A 80 15.52 18.68 -2.19
N LEU A 81 14.95 17.83 -3.07
CA LEU A 81 14.09 18.28 -4.16
C LEU A 81 12.87 19.06 -3.65
N VAL A 82 12.16 18.52 -2.65
CA VAL A 82 10.98 19.16 -2.06
C VAL A 82 11.33 20.51 -1.47
N THR A 83 12.46 20.61 -0.77
CA THR A 83 12.94 21.87 -0.18
C THR A 83 13.31 22.89 -1.25
N THR A 84 14.02 22.48 -2.30
CA THR A 84 14.38 23.34 -3.44
C THR A 84 13.14 23.88 -4.16
N LEU A 85 12.08 23.09 -4.25
CA LEU A 85 10.80 23.52 -4.83
C LEU A 85 9.98 24.41 -3.89
N GLY A 86 10.42 24.65 -2.65
CA GLY A 86 9.67 25.38 -1.64
C GLY A 86 8.43 24.64 -1.15
N GLY A 87 8.50 23.30 -1.13
CA GLY A 87 7.48 22.40 -0.63
C GLY A 87 7.56 22.13 0.87
N SER A 88 6.79 21.15 1.32
CA SER A 88 6.73 20.69 2.70
C SER A 88 6.71 19.16 2.76
N TYR A 89 7.22 18.62 3.86
CA TYR A 89 7.14 17.20 4.17
C TYR A 89 6.72 16.98 5.63
N MET A 90 5.99 15.90 5.86
CA MET A 90 5.42 15.56 7.15
C MET A 90 5.59 14.07 7.43
N CYS A 91 6.04 13.74 8.65
CA CYS A 91 6.16 12.37 9.13
C CYS A 91 4.86 11.92 9.78
N TYR A 92 4.33 10.79 9.32
CA TYR A 92 3.16 10.14 9.90
C TYR A 92 3.47 8.68 10.15
N LYS A 93 2.93 8.13 11.24
CA LYS A 93 3.09 6.72 11.58
C LYS A 93 1.77 5.97 11.53
N THR A 94 1.81 4.70 11.16
CA THR A 94 0.64 3.83 11.08
C THR A 94 0.08 3.59 12.48
N GLN A 95 -1.21 3.91 12.71
CA GLN A 95 -1.88 3.62 13.99
C GLN A 95 -2.17 2.13 14.13
N TRP A 96 -2.59 1.51 13.03
CA TRP A 96 -2.80 0.08 12.90
C TRP A 96 -2.21 -0.43 11.59
N ARG A 97 -2.57 -1.63 11.15
CA ARG A 97 -2.06 -2.23 9.92
C ARG A 97 -2.38 -1.37 8.71
N PHE A 98 -1.40 -1.22 7.83
CA PHE A 98 -1.54 -0.50 6.58
C PHE A 98 -1.40 -1.46 5.41
N VAL A 99 -2.32 -1.40 4.45
CA VAL A 99 -2.33 -2.29 3.29
C VAL A 99 -2.32 -1.49 2.01
N THR A 100 -1.34 -1.76 1.16
CA THR A 100 -1.18 -1.11 -0.13
C THR A 100 -1.18 -2.16 -1.25
N GLY A 101 -1.97 -1.92 -2.30
CA GLY A 101 -1.90 -2.76 -3.50
C GLY A 101 -2.64 -4.09 -3.48
N LEU A 102 -3.63 -4.29 -2.59
CA LEU A 102 -4.41 -5.55 -2.54
C LEU A 102 -4.98 -5.98 -3.89
N GLY A 103 -5.35 -5.03 -4.76
CA GLY A 103 -5.89 -5.33 -6.09
C GLY A 103 -4.85 -5.80 -7.13
N ARG A 104 -3.56 -5.87 -6.78
CA ARG A 104 -2.53 -6.41 -7.67
C ARG A 104 -2.65 -7.93 -7.75
N LYS A 105 -2.43 -8.48 -8.95
CA LYS A 105 -2.45 -9.92 -9.17
C LYS A 105 -1.23 -10.56 -8.53
N HIS A 106 -1.45 -11.59 -7.73
CA HIS A 106 -0.38 -12.37 -7.10
C HIS A 106 -0.90 -13.80 -6.82
N PRO A 107 -0.03 -14.84 -6.77
CA PRO A 107 -0.44 -16.22 -6.47
C PRO A 107 -1.23 -16.40 -5.16
N ILE A 108 -0.99 -15.56 -4.15
CA ILE A 108 -1.78 -15.54 -2.90
C ILE A 108 -3.10 -14.75 -3.01
N GLU A 109 -3.59 -14.50 -4.23
CA GLU A 109 -4.80 -13.73 -4.60
C GLU A 109 -4.70 -12.21 -4.36
N ASN A 110 -4.00 -11.79 -3.31
CA ASN A 110 -3.78 -10.38 -2.99
C ASN A 110 -2.31 -10.01 -3.21
N GLY A 111 -2.06 -9.04 -4.09
CA GLY A 111 -0.73 -8.49 -4.27
C GLY A 111 -0.41 -7.40 -3.24
N PHE A 112 0.77 -6.81 -3.40
CA PHE A 112 1.27 -5.78 -2.52
C PHE A 112 2.04 -4.73 -3.34
N VAL A 113 2.03 -3.46 -2.92
CA VAL A 113 2.81 -2.42 -3.61
C VAL A 113 4.21 -2.34 -3.01
N TRP A 114 5.19 -2.66 -3.84
CA TRP A 114 6.61 -2.55 -3.53
C TRP A 114 7.26 -1.45 -4.34
N HIS A 115 8.14 -0.69 -3.71
CA HIS A 115 9.01 0.27 -4.39
C HIS A 115 10.06 -0.52 -5.18
N HIS A 116 10.14 -0.28 -6.49
CA HIS A 116 10.85 -1.17 -7.40
C HIS A 116 12.36 -1.31 -7.07
N THR A 117 13.04 -0.22 -6.72
CA THR A 117 14.46 -0.23 -6.33
C THR A 117 14.69 -0.53 -4.84
N LEU A 118 13.97 0.14 -3.96
CA LEU A 118 14.15 0.04 -2.51
C LEU A 118 13.65 -1.30 -1.93
N GLY A 119 12.75 -2.01 -2.62
CA GLY A 119 12.19 -3.27 -2.14
C GLY A 119 11.33 -3.14 -0.90
N VAL A 120 10.84 -1.92 -0.59
CA VAL A 120 9.99 -1.63 0.58
C VAL A 120 8.55 -1.35 0.19
N PRO A 121 7.58 -1.57 1.11
CA PRO A 121 6.23 -1.03 0.98
C PRO A 121 6.25 0.49 0.78
N TYR A 122 5.44 1.00 -0.13
CA TYR A 122 5.25 2.45 -0.29
C TYR A 122 3.81 2.77 -0.72
N LEU A 123 3.42 4.04 -0.58
CA LEU A 123 2.16 4.55 -1.13
C LEU A 123 2.48 5.44 -2.34
N PRO A 124 1.99 5.09 -3.54
CA PRO A 124 2.21 5.92 -4.73
C PRO A 124 1.64 7.33 -4.55
N GLY A 125 2.32 8.33 -5.11
CA GLY A 125 1.90 9.73 -5.06
C GLY A 125 0.54 9.97 -5.71
N SER A 126 0.14 9.14 -6.66
CA SER A 126 -1.20 9.13 -7.24
C SER A 126 -2.27 8.66 -6.25
N SER A 127 -1.98 7.64 -5.43
CA SER A 127 -2.85 7.16 -4.35
C SER A 127 -2.91 8.18 -3.21
N PHE A 128 -1.78 8.79 -2.85
CA PHE A 128 -1.74 9.87 -1.88
C PHE A 128 -2.56 11.09 -2.33
N LYS A 129 -2.36 11.55 -3.58
CA LYS A 129 -3.18 12.62 -4.17
C LYS A 129 -4.66 12.27 -4.19
N GLY A 130 -4.99 11.03 -4.57
CA GLY A 130 -6.37 10.53 -4.62
C GLY A 130 -7.04 10.53 -3.25
N LEU A 131 -6.32 10.13 -2.21
CA LEU A 131 -6.78 10.14 -0.82
C LEU A 131 -7.18 11.54 -0.38
N VAL A 132 -6.26 12.51 -0.50
CA VAL A 132 -6.51 13.88 -0.01
C VAL A 132 -7.62 14.54 -0.83
N ARG A 133 -7.67 14.26 -2.14
CA ARG A 133 -8.75 14.75 -3.01
C ARG A 133 -10.12 14.17 -2.62
N SER A 134 -10.22 12.86 -2.42
CA SER A 134 -11.49 12.20 -2.03
C SER A 134 -11.95 12.71 -0.68
N TRP A 135 -11.05 12.86 0.29
CA TRP A 135 -11.39 13.49 1.57
C TRP A 135 -11.93 14.92 1.39
N ALA A 136 -11.28 15.74 0.55
CA ALA A 136 -11.74 17.09 0.29
C ALA A 136 -13.10 17.12 -0.44
N GLU A 137 -13.37 16.20 -1.36
CA GLU A 137 -14.62 16.14 -2.12
C GLU A 137 -15.80 15.55 -1.31
N GLU A 138 -15.54 14.61 -0.40
CA GLU A 138 -16.59 13.81 0.25
C GLU A 138 -16.85 14.19 1.71
N TRP A 139 -15.85 14.71 2.41
CA TRP A 139 -15.91 14.93 3.86
C TRP A 139 -15.60 16.35 4.30
N SER A 140 -15.37 17.27 3.36
CA SER A 140 -15.12 18.66 3.66
C SER A 140 -16.08 19.58 2.91
N GLU A 141 -16.44 20.71 3.52
CA GLU A 141 -17.26 21.75 2.90
C GLU A 141 -16.39 22.73 2.09
N ILE A 142 -15.43 22.21 1.32
CA ILE A 142 -14.48 23.01 0.54
C ILE A 142 -15.06 23.32 -0.85
N ASP A 143 -14.85 24.54 -1.33
CA ASP A 143 -15.30 24.96 -2.66
C ASP A 143 -14.69 24.04 -3.75
N PRO A 144 -15.52 23.40 -4.61
CA PRO A 144 -15.05 22.60 -5.73
C PRO A 144 -14.02 23.31 -6.62
N LYS A 145 -14.07 24.64 -6.75
CA LYS A 145 -13.07 25.42 -7.50
C LYS A 145 -11.68 25.36 -6.86
N GLU A 146 -11.61 25.34 -5.53
CA GLU A 146 -10.35 25.21 -4.80
C GLU A 146 -9.77 23.80 -4.96
N ILE A 147 -10.63 22.78 -4.90
CA ILE A 147 -10.25 21.39 -5.16
C ILE A 147 -9.72 21.24 -6.60
N GLU A 148 -10.43 21.78 -7.60
CA GLU A 148 -9.98 21.73 -9.00
C GLU A 148 -8.68 22.52 -9.22
N LYS A 149 -8.47 23.65 -8.52
CA LYS A 149 -7.20 24.41 -8.55
C LYS A 149 -6.03 23.54 -8.06
N ILE A 150 -6.19 22.89 -6.91
CA ILE A 150 -5.11 22.12 -6.27
C ILE A 150 -4.83 20.81 -7.00
N PHE A 151 -5.88 20.05 -7.34
CA PHE A 151 -5.73 18.70 -7.88
C PHE A 151 -5.83 18.63 -9.41
N GLY A 152 -6.38 19.65 -10.06
CA GLY A 152 -6.80 19.63 -11.46
C GLY A 152 -8.25 19.13 -11.62
N PRO A 153 -8.92 19.46 -12.73
CA PRO A 153 -10.29 19.05 -13.00
C PRO A 153 -10.41 17.53 -13.23
N LYS A 154 -11.59 16.97 -12.95
CA LYS A 154 -11.95 15.55 -13.17
C LYS A 154 -12.84 15.42 -14.43
N GLY A 155 -12.52 14.47 -15.32
CA GLY A 155 -13.40 14.04 -16.41
C GLY A 155 -12.86 14.29 -17.82
N LYS A 156 -13.25 13.44 -18.79
CA LYS A 156 -12.94 13.63 -20.21
C LYS A 156 -13.70 14.87 -20.72
N GLY A 157 -12.98 15.82 -21.34
CA GLY A 157 -13.59 17.02 -21.95
C GLY A 157 -13.66 18.27 -21.06
N LYS A 158 -13.15 18.24 -19.82
CA LYS A 158 -12.82 19.46 -19.06
C LYS A 158 -11.43 19.96 -19.48
N SER A 159 -11.17 21.27 -19.36
CA SER A 159 -9.88 21.87 -19.75
C SER A 159 -8.69 21.10 -19.18
N ASP A 160 -7.67 20.80 -19.99
CA ASP A 160 -6.42 20.12 -19.60
C ASP A 160 -5.56 21.00 -18.68
N LYS A 161 -6.02 21.23 -17.45
CA LYS A 161 -5.30 22.01 -16.44
C LYS A 161 -4.66 21.09 -15.42
N ALA A 162 -3.35 21.18 -15.29
CA ALA A 162 -2.65 20.53 -14.19
C ALA A 162 -2.89 21.30 -12.87
N GLY A 163 -3.07 20.58 -11.77
CA GLY A 163 -3.23 21.15 -10.43
C GLY A 163 -2.02 21.98 -9.98
N SER A 164 -2.19 22.81 -8.95
CA SER A 164 -1.16 23.70 -8.43
C SER A 164 -0.09 23.01 -7.57
N VAL A 165 -0.32 21.76 -7.14
CA VAL A 165 0.55 21.03 -6.20
C VAL A 165 0.99 19.66 -6.73
N ILE A 166 2.26 19.32 -6.49
CA ILE A 166 2.89 18.03 -6.75
C ILE A 166 2.79 17.17 -5.49
N PHE A 167 2.31 15.93 -5.65
CA PHE A 167 2.27 14.91 -4.61
C PHE A 167 3.32 13.86 -4.92
N PHE A 168 4.29 13.67 -4.02
CA PHE A 168 5.36 12.70 -4.20
C PHE A 168 4.95 11.31 -3.68
N ASP A 169 5.71 10.31 -4.09
CA ASP A 169 5.61 8.97 -3.50
C ASP A 169 5.95 9.02 -2.01
N VAL A 170 5.15 8.32 -1.22
CA VAL A 170 5.28 8.28 0.24
C VAL A 170 6.20 7.13 0.60
N LEU A 171 7.37 7.48 1.14
CA LEU A 171 8.44 6.52 1.44
C LEU A 171 8.56 6.30 2.96
N PRO A 172 8.93 5.10 3.41
CA PRO A 172 9.22 4.86 4.82
C PRO A 172 10.52 5.55 5.24
N ILE A 173 10.66 5.94 6.51
CA ILE A 173 11.91 6.58 7.01
C ILE A 173 13.05 5.58 7.30
N LYS A 174 12.72 4.30 7.43
CA LYS A 174 13.62 3.21 7.81
C LYS A 174 13.07 1.88 7.30
N ALA A 175 13.80 0.80 7.51
CA ALA A 175 13.30 -0.54 7.22
C ALA A 175 11.97 -0.81 7.95
N ILE A 176 11.04 -1.49 7.27
CA ILE A 176 9.64 -1.62 7.70
C ILE A 176 9.35 -3.03 8.15
N LYS A 177 8.60 -3.15 9.25
CA LYS A 177 8.06 -4.44 9.70
C LYS A 177 6.77 -4.79 8.97
N LEU A 178 6.68 -6.03 8.52
CA LEU A 178 5.47 -6.59 7.88
C LEU A 178 4.77 -7.58 8.79
N GLU A 179 3.46 -7.72 8.63
CA GLU A 179 2.63 -8.68 9.34
C GLU A 179 1.68 -9.41 8.39
N ALA A 180 1.42 -10.68 8.71
CA ALA A 180 0.38 -11.46 8.08
C ALA A 180 -0.97 -11.14 8.74
N ASP A 181 -2.01 -10.96 7.93
CA ASP A 181 -3.38 -10.87 8.40
C ASP A 181 -4.29 -11.79 7.56
N VAL A 182 -5.54 -11.97 7.97
CA VAL A 182 -6.50 -12.88 7.31
C VAL A 182 -7.86 -12.21 7.16
N MET A 183 -8.49 -12.40 6.00
CA MET A 183 -9.90 -12.08 5.81
C MET A 183 -10.70 -13.37 5.69
N THR A 184 -11.88 -13.41 6.30
CA THR A 184 -12.77 -14.58 6.28
C THR A 184 -14.15 -14.16 5.76
N PRO A 185 -14.32 -13.89 4.45
CA PRO A 185 -15.65 -13.68 3.88
C PRO A 185 -16.51 -14.91 4.10
N HIS A 186 -17.73 -14.71 4.61
CA HIS A 186 -18.73 -15.75 4.81
C HIS A 186 -19.72 -15.80 3.64
N TYR A 187 -20.23 -14.66 3.16
CA TYR A 187 -21.28 -14.61 2.14
C TYR A 187 -20.79 -14.54 0.68
N SER A 188 -19.63 -15.13 0.38
CA SER A 188 -19.05 -15.09 -0.98
C SER A 188 -20.04 -15.53 -2.08
N PRO A 189 -20.84 -16.62 -1.92
CA PRO A 189 -21.80 -17.05 -2.94
C PRO A 189 -22.89 -16.01 -3.23
N TYR A 190 -23.38 -15.30 -2.20
CA TYR A 190 -24.38 -14.25 -2.34
C TYR A 190 -23.87 -13.07 -3.19
N TYR A 191 -22.70 -12.54 -2.85
CA TYR A 191 -22.11 -11.39 -3.58
C TYR A 191 -21.66 -11.74 -5.01
N LEU A 192 -21.22 -12.99 -5.25
CA LEU A 192 -20.84 -13.44 -6.59
C LEU A 192 -22.05 -13.57 -7.51
N GLN A 193 -23.22 -13.92 -6.96
CA GLN A 193 -24.46 -14.00 -7.73
C GLN A 193 -24.90 -12.63 -8.27
N GLU A 194 -24.68 -11.57 -7.50
CA GLU A 194 -25.01 -10.20 -7.90
C GLU A 194 -24.11 -9.68 -9.03
N LYS A 195 -22.82 -10.04 -9.01
CA LYS A 195 -21.83 -9.59 -10.02
C LYS A 195 -21.97 -10.26 -11.38
N ASN A 196 -22.32 -11.55 -11.42
CA ASN A 196 -22.21 -12.33 -12.67
C ASN A 196 -23.45 -12.24 -13.58
N LYS A 197 -24.53 -11.54 -13.19
CA LYS A 197 -25.79 -11.40 -13.97
C LYS A 197 -26.23 -12.70 -14.67
N ILE A 198 -26.05 -13.84 -14.02
CA ILE A 198 -26.36 -15.15 -14.62
C ILE A 198 -27.88 -15.25 -14.72
N GLU A 199 -28.42 -15.48 -15.92
CA GLU A 199 -29.83 -15.81 -16.13
C GLU A 199 -30.16 -17.09 -15.35
N LYS A 200 -31.13 -17.00 -14.43
CA LYS A 200 -31.35 -18.02 -13.40
C LYS A 200 -32.43 -19.02 -13.79
N ALA A 201 -32.23 -20.29 -13.43
CA ALA A 201 -33.31 -21.25 -13.26
C ALA A 201 -34.03 -21.02 -11.91
N PRO A 202 -35.33 -21.32 -11.78
CA PRO A 202 -36.06 -21.19 -10.51
C PRO A 202 -35.51 -22.16 -9.46
N GLY A 203 -34.95 -21.64 -8.35
CA GLY A 203 -34.44 -22.44 -7.22
C GLY A 203 -32.99 -22.18 -6.83
N ASP A 204 -32.16 -21.66 -7.73
CA ASP A 204 -30.73 -21.39 -7.48
C ASP A 204 -30.47 -19.98 -6.91
N TRP A 205 -31.19 -19.60 -5.85
CA TRP A 205 -30.95 -18.33 -5.15
C TRP A 205 -30.02 -18.53 -3.94
N TYR A 206 -28.84 -17.91 -3.96
CA TYR A 206 -28.00 -17.84 -2.76
C TYR A 206 -28.57 -16.72 -1.88
N ALA A 207 -29.24 -17.06 -0.78
CA ALA A 207 -29.71 -16.06 0.17
C ALA A 207 -28.54 -15.61 1.07
N PRO A 208 -28.52 -14.35 1.55
CA PRO A 208 -27.56 -13.94 2.57
C PRO A 208 -27.89 -14.67 3.87
N GLY A 209 -27.19 -15.77 4.13
CA GLY A 209 -27.46 -16.67 5.23
C GLY A 209 -26.20 -17.09 5.96
N ASP A 210 -26.29 -17.27 7.27
CA ASP A 210 -25.14 -17.49 8.17
C ASP A 210 -24.56 -18.91 8.10
N TRP A 211 -25.06 -19.75 7.19
CA TRP A 211 -24.68 -21.15 7.02
C TRP A 211 -23.50 -21.37 6.07
N TYR A 212 -22.92 -20.29 5.52
CA TYR A 212 -21.74 -20.41 4.66
C TYR A 212 -20.45 -20.51 5.46
N ASP A 213 -19.61 -21.48 5.07
CA ASP A 213 -18.29 -21.65 5.66
C ASP A 213 -17.41 -20.40 5.43
N PRO A 214 -16.68 -19.93 6.45
CA PRO A 214 -15.65 -18.92 6.26
C PRO A 214 -14.60 -19.41 5.27
N VAL A 215 -14.17 -18.52 4.37
CA VAL A 215 -13.03 -18.79 3.48
C VAL A 215 -11.84 -17.94 3.92
N PRO A 216 -10.89 -18.47 4.73
CA PRO A 216 -9.70 -17.72 5.13
C PRO A 216 -8.83 -17.38 3.93
N ILE A 217 -8.56 -16.09 3.73
CA ILE A 217 -7.68 -15.58 2.69
C ILE A 217 -6.61 -14.75 3.40
N PRO A 218 -5.39 -15.29 3.55
CA PRO A 218 -4.31 -14.55 4.19
C PRO A 218 -3.77 -13.48 3.23
N PHE A 219 -3.32 -12.36 3.79
CA PHE A 219 -2.71 -11.26 3.03
C PHE A 219 -1.62 -10.57 3.84
N LEU A 220 -0.75 -9.84 3.14
CA LEU A 220 0.40 -9.13 3.71
C LEU A 220 0.03 -7.69 4.06
N THR A 221 0.53 -7.21 5.19
CA THR A 221 0.29 -5.84 5.69
C THR A 221 1.59 -5.22 6.21
N VAL A 222 1.66 -3.90 6.19
CA VAL A 222 2.62 -3.14 7.01
C VAL A 222 2.12 -3.11 8.45
N ALA A 223 3.00 -3.36 9.41
CA ALA A 223 2.70 -3.35 10.84
C ALA A 223 2.24 -1.96 11.33
N SER A 224 1.77 -1.90 12.58
CA SER A 224 1.58 -0.62 13.27
C SER A 224 2.93 0.02 13.64
N ASP A 225 2.88 1.31 14.00
CA ASP A 225 4.02 2.13 14.43
C ASP A 225 5.14 2.24 13.38
N GLN A 226 4.78 2.12 12.09
CA GLN A 226 5.69 2.27 10.96
C GLN A 226 5.58 3.68 10.40
N THR A 227 6.71 4.38 10.23
CA THR A 227 6.72 5.80 9.89
C THR A 227 7.05 6.06 8.43
N PHE A 228 6.27 6.95 7.82
CA PHE A 228 6.33 7.34 6.42
C PHE A 228 6.42 8.86 6.27
N VAL A 229 7.05 9.30 5.19
CA VAL A 229 7.20 10.70 4.81
C VAL A 229 6.21 11.03 3.71
N PHE A 230 5.31 11.97 4.00
CA PHE A 230 4.38 12.54 3.05
C PHE A 230 4.93 13.88 2.58
N ALA A 231 5.24 14.01 1.30
CA ALA A 231 5.84 15.22 0.75
C ALA A 231 5.00 15.82 -0.38
N ILE A 232 4.90 17.14 -0.37
CA ILE A 232 4.19 17.95 -1.36
C ILE A 232 5.05 19.16 -1.75
N ALA A 233 4.93 19.62 -2.99
CA ALA A 233 5.61 20.83 -3.45
C ALA A 233 4.73 21.66 -4.40
N PRO A 234 4.87 22.99 -4.39
CA PRO A 234 4.14 23.83 -5.34
C PRO A 234 4.67 23.58 -6.75
N ARG A 235 3.76 23.40 -7.72
CA ARG A 235 4.10 23.34 -9.15
C ARG A 235 4.22 24.75 -9.74
N ILE A 236 3.43 25.68 -9.24
CA ILE A 236 3.33 27.09 -9.67
C ILE A 236 3.43 28.00 -8.44
N LYS A 237 3.71 29.29 -8.64
CA LYS A 237 3.90 30.25 -7.53
C LYS A 237 2.70 30.30 -6.59
N GLU A 238 1.50 30.28 -7.16
CA GLU A 238 0.21 30.30 -6.46
C GLU A 238 -0.01 29.03 -5.60
N GLY A 239 0.71 27.95 -5.90
CA GLY A 239 0.65 26.70 -5.13
C GLY A 239 1.30 26.80 -3.75
N LYS A 240 2.13 27.83 -3.49
CA LYS A 240 2.81 27.98 -2.19
C LYS A 240 1.82 28.19 -1.04
N GLU A 241 0.77 28.97 -1.28
CA GLU A 241 -0.31 29.20 -0.29
C GLU A 241 -1.12 27.91 -0.07
N ASP A 242 -1.31 27.12 -1.13
CA ASP A 242 -2.05 25.86 -1.07
C ASP A 242 -1.31 24.80 -0.22
N ILE A 243 0.03 24.85 -0.11
CA ILE A 243 0.81 23.92 0.72
C ILE A 243 0.40 23.97 2.18
N PHE A 244 0.22 25.17 2.75
CA PHE A 244 -0.15 25.32 4.16
C PHE A 244 -1.53 24.74 4.45
N LYS A 245 -2.51 24.98 3.57
CA LYS A 245 -3.86 24.41 3.69
C LYS A 245 -3.82 22.88 3.58
N LEU A 246 -3.04 22.37 2.63
CA LEU A 246 -2.92 20.92 2.41
C LEU A 246 -2.31 20.18 3.59
N GLN A 247 -1.47 20.82 4.42
CA GLN A 247 -0.95 20.16 5.62
C GLN A 247 -2.08 19.69 6.55
N GLU A 248 -3.12 20.51 6.75
CA GLU A 248 -4.27 20.14 7.56
C GLU A 248 -5.15 19.11 6.85
N TRP A 249 -5.40 19.27 5.54
CA TRP A 249 -6.19 18.29 4.78
C TRP A 249 -5.55 16.91 4.79
N ILE A 250 -4.22 16.86 4.68
CA ILE A 250 -3.45 15.62 4.74
C ILE A 250 -3.60 14.98 6.13
N LYS A 251 -3.47 15.77 7.19
CA LYS A 251 -3.64 15.31 8.57
C LYS A 251 -5.02 14.69 8.79
N GLU A 252 -6.07 15.40 8.37
CA GLU A 252 -7.45 14.94 8.51
C GLU A 252 -7.75 13.71 7.64
N ALA A 253 -7.34 13.73 6.36
CA ALA A 253 -7.49 12.57 5.48
C ALA A 253 -6.79 11.34 6.05
N LEU A 254 -5.55 11.47 6.53
CA LEU A 254 -4.80 10.35 7.10
C LEU A 254 -5.42 9.80 8.38
N SER A 255 -6.02 10.67 9.21
CA SER A 255 -6.62 10.30 10.50
C SER A 255 -8.02 9.71 10.33
N TRP A 256 -8.84 10.20 9.39
CA TRP A 256 -10.25 9.83 9.27
C TRP A 256 -10.55 8.94 8.08
N ALA A 257 -9.92 9.19 6.93
CA ALA A 257 -10.13 8.42 5.71
C ALA A 257 -9.27 7.16 5.65
N GLY A 258 -8.01 7.30 6.07
CA GLY A 258 -6.92 6.34 5.93
C GLY A 258 -6.46 6.10 4.49
N ALA A 259 -5.22 5.66 4.35
CA ALA A 259 -4.60 5.38 3.07
C ALA A 259 -4.59 3.89 2.71
N GLY A 260 -4.61 3.59 1.42
CA GLY A 260 -4.49 2.22 0.91
C GLY A 260 -5.84 1.50 0.82
N ALA A 261 -5.87 0.22 1.17
CA ALA A 261 -7.04 -0.63 1.01
C ALA A 261 -7.65 -1.02 2.37
N LYS A 262 -8.95 -1.41 2.34
CA LYS A 262 -9.74 -1.82 3.52
C LYS A 262 -9.85 -0.72 4.61
N THR A 263 -9.88 0.54 4.18
CA THR A 263 -9.98 1.70 5.07
C THR A 263 -11.31 1.78 5.84
N SER A 264 -12.40 1.24 5.29
CA SER A 264 -13.72 1.20 5.96
C SER A 264 -13.74 0.33 7.23
N VAL A 265 -12.81 -0.63 7.35
CA VAL A 265 -12.67 -1.50 8.53
C VAL A 265 -11.43 -1.13 9.36
N GLY A 266 -10.89 0.09 9.18
CA GLY A 266 -9.87 0.68 10.04
C GLY A 266 -8.42 0.56 9.56
N TYR A 267 -8.13 -0.11 8.45
CA TYR A 267 -6.75 -0.19 7.94
C TYR A 267 -6.25 1.16 7.43
N GLY A 268 -4.92 1.35 7.52
CA GLY A 268 -4.23 2.46 6.91
C GLY A 268 -4.53 3.81 7.54
N ARG A 269 -4.95 3.84 8.81
CA ARG A 269 -5.03 5.07 9.61
C ARG A 269 -3.65 5.48 10.08
N PHE A 270 -3.37 6.77 10.06
CA PHE A 270 -2.08 7.33 10.44
C PHE A 270 -2.25 8.49 11.43
N GLU A 271 -1.21 8.73 12.22
CA GLU A 271 -1.11 9.87 13.12
C GLU A 271 0.21 10.62 12.95
N PRO A 272 0.25 11.94 13.25
CA PRO A 272 1.48 12.71 13.19
C PRO A 272 2.59 12.10 14.04
N HIS A 273 3.80 12.02 13.50
CA HIS A 273 4.97 11.53 14.22
C HIS A 273 5.99 12.66 14.42
N GLU A 274 5.73 13.51 15.43
CA GLU A 274 6.51 14.71 15.68
C GLU A 274 7.99 14.42 16.00
N GLU A 275 8.28 13.36 16.75
CA GLU A 275 9.66 13.00 17.10
C GLU A 275 10.47 12.65 15.84
N ALA A 276 9.91 11.84 14.94
CA ALA A 276 10.51 11.52 13.66
C ALA A 276 10.68 12.77 12.79
N GLN A 277 9.68 13.66 12.76
CA GLN A 277 9.76 14.93 12.03
C GLN A 277 10.95 15.79 12.51
N ARG A 278 11.14 15.92 13.84
CA ARG A 278 12.25 16.68 14.43
C ARG A 278 13.60 16.04 14.09
N LYS A 279 13.72 14.72 14.20
CA LYS A 279 14.95 13.98 13.89
C LYS A 279 15.33 14.11 12.41
N LEU A 280 14.37 13.98 11.51
CA LEU A 280 14.57 14.10 10.06
C LEU A 280 14.98 15.54 9.66
N ALA A 281 14.37 16.55 10.27
CA ALA A 281 14.76 17.94 10.05
C ALA A 281 16.18 18.25 10.56
N GLN A 282 16.62 17.59 11.65
CA GLN A 282 17.98 17.73 12.18
C GLN A 282 19.03 17.03 11.30
N SER A 283 18.73 15.87 10.72
CA SER A 283 19.68 15.17 9.85
C SER A 283 19.96 15.96 8.57
N LEU A 284 18.93 16.53 7.95
CA LEU A 284 19.08 17.35 6.73
C LEU A 284 19.94 18.61 6.96
N LYS A 285 19.87 19.22 8.15
CA LYS A 285 20.70 20.38 8.51
C LYS A 285 22.17 20.05 8.73
N LYS A 286 22.52 18.78 8.94
CA LYS A 286 23.91 18.33 9.10
C LYS A 286 24.58 17.99 7.78
N GLU A 287 23.80 17.73 6.74
CA GLU A 287 24.28 17.27 5.42
C GLU A 287 24.38 18.41 4.38
N GLY A 288 23.72 19.55 4.62
CA GLY A 288 23.77 20.75 3.76
C GLY A 288 24.61 21.87 4.36
#